data_AF-A0A839N1S5-F1
#
_entry.id   AF-A0A839N1S5-F1
#
_cell.length_a   1.000
_cell.length_b   1.000
_cell.length_c   1.000
_cell.angle_alpha   90.00
_cell.angle_beta   90.00
_cell.angle_gamma   90.00
#
_symmetry.space_group_name_H-M   'P 1'
#
loop_
_entity.id
_entity.type
_entity.pdbx_description
1 polymer ?
#
loop_
_entity_poly.entity_id
_entity_poly.type
_entity_poly.pdbx_seq_one_letter_code
_entity_poly.pdbx_strand_id
1 'polypeptide(L)'
;MTVPKVLETQSLRLRPWRDDDARFVQEPDEASRLMATRMQPTPGTYDQWLRDRRECMESGAALYWCIADAGSDEPLGYVRLARLDQEFTRGSGELGYWLYPHARGRGVMAETVEAVRQHAFAPRAAGGLGLHRLQAGTNAANLASARVLRRAGFRMWGIERSVLAHPGGPSSDALNWELLATDDVDSQRISPLHVPTIELDGIRLRAWRDDDADLLPDEPDELARQYLPAPSQLTKASYAGWLERQRYLVDEATAVPWCIADTETDAPLGSITVFNIGEGTATSAEVGYWLLPAGRGRGLLSAAVEAVVSHSFSAQQRGGLGLTRLYAETDLDNVASQSALRGAGFRKWGEDRQAYTAADGRITDGAYFELLASDDREAQRAVDPPVLDFPAIRLRPLRRADAESIAATFADPQVRHWLSTPSDDLAGRAASYVARKRHVDLASHGSWWVICPAGSDDFHGVIGLQNFTEGNAEVGYWLATEARGRGLTRAALDTVRNYAFMSPATGGLGLRRLHLGVADGNHPSQRAALGAGFVQYGTAHAAEVLGDGSVVDLLLYECLAPQAG
;
A
#
# COMPACT_ATOMS: atom_id res chain seq x y z
N MET A 1 37.18 18.95 -39.66
CA MET A 1 35.94 19.07 -38.86
C MET A 1 35.03 17.88 -39.09
N THR A 2 34.89 17.01 -38.10
CA THR A 2 33.79 16.03 -38.08
C THR A 2 32.54 16.79 -37.68
N VAL A 3 31.76 17.23 -38.68
CA VAL A 3 30.49 17.91 -38.41
C VAL A 3 29.46 16.84 -38.05
N PRO A 4 28.76 16.94 -36.91
CA PRO A 4 27.76 15.95 -36.55
C PRO A 4 26.62 15.98 -37.58
N LYS A 5 26.18 14.79 -37.99
CA LYS A 5 25.06 14.64 -38.92
C LYS A 5 23.82 15.31 -38.32
N VAL A 6 23.10 16.07 -39.14
CA VAL A 6 21.81 16.64 -38.74
C VAL A 6 20.80 15.50 -38.64
N LEU A 7 20.10 15.40 -37.50
CA LEU A 7 19.02 14.45 -37.30
C LEU A 7 17.71 15.23 -37.23
N GLU A 8 16.81 14.95 -38.16
CA GLU A 8 15.47 15.54 -38.20
C GLU A 8 14.49 14.56 -37.55
N THR A 9 13.63 15.07 -36.68
CA THR A 9 12.57 14.30 -36.03
C THR A 9 11.22 14.95 -36.36
N GLN A 10 10.14 14.55 -35.68
CA GLN A 10 8.82 15.12 -35.94
C GLN A 10 8.75 16.59 -35.51
N SER A 11 9.32 16.92 -34.35
CA SER A 11 9.24 18.27 -33.78
C SER A 11 10.59 18.96 -33.61
N LEU A 12 11.70 18.24 -33.80
CA LEU A 12 13.05 18.73 -33.48
C LEU A 12 14.00 18.59 -34.66
N ARG A 13 15.02 19.46 -34.66
CA ARG A 13 16.22 19.37 -35.48
C ARG A 13 17.43 19.29 -34.55
N LEU A 14 18.15 18.18 -34.58
CA LEU A 14 19.43 18.05 -33.89
C LEU A 14 20.53 18.45 -34.87
N ARG A 15 21.10 19.63 -34.68
CA ARG A 15 22.09 20.22 -35.60
C ARG A 15 23.36 20.65 -34.89
N PRO A 16 24.47 20.92 -35.60
CA PRO A 16 25.62 21.58 -34.99
C PRO A 16 25.24 22.93 -34.35
N TRP A 17 25.91 23.28 -33.25
CA TRP A 17 25.85 24.62 -32.67
C TRP A 17 26.53 25.65 -33.58
N ARG A 18 25.94 26.84 -33.68
CA ARG A 18 26.36 27.94 -34.56
C ARG A 18 26.76 29.16 -33.74
N ASP A 19 27.55 30.04 -34.32
CA ASP A 19 27.98 31.27 -33.62
C ASP A 19 26.76 32.15 -33.27
N ASP A 20 25.75 32.24 -34.16
CA ASP A 20 24.51 33.01 -33.93
C ASP A 20 23.60 32.45 -32.83
N ASP A 21 23.78 31.19 -32.39
CA ASP A 21 22.98 30.63 -31.29
C ASP A 21 23.30 31.33 -29.96
N ALA A 22 24.41 32.08 -29.88
CA ALA A 22 24.80 32.89 -28.73
C ALA A 22 23.65 33.79 -28.22
N ARG A 23 22.80 34.29 -29.11
CA ARG A 23 21.67 35.17 -28.76
C ARG A 23 20.55 34.51 -27.96
N PHE A 24 20.49 33.17 -27.98
CA PHE A 24 19.51 32.38 -27.23
C PHE A 24 20.08 31.83 -25.92
N VAL A 25 21.38 32.01 -25.68
CA VAL A 25 22.04 31.51 -24.48
C VAL A 25 21.53 32.28 -23.27
N GLN A 26 21.10 31.53 -22.26
CA GLN A 26 20.60 32.05 -20.99
C GLN A 26 21.51 31.61 -19.85
N GLU A 27 21.51 32.39 -18.77
CA GLU A 27 22.16 31.95 -17.53
C GLU A 27 21.56 30.62 -17.04
N PRO A 28 22.39 29.68 -16.55
CA PRO A 28 21.90 28.46 -15.93
C PRO A 28 20.97 28.77 -14.75
N ASP A 29 19.80 28.13 -14.75
CA ASP A 29 18.88 28.16 -13.62
C ASP A 29 19.40 27.26 -12.48
N GLU A 30 18.71 27.26 -11.35
CA GLU A 30 19.10 26.46 -10.19
C GLU A 30 19.27 24.97 -10.52
N ALA A 31 18.33 24.40 -11.27
CA ALA A 31 18.39 23.00 -11.70
C ALA A 31 19.61 22.71 -12.59
N SER A 32 19.94 23.59 -13.53
CA SER A 32 21.12 23.47 -14.38
C SER A 32 22.44 23.71 -13.64
N ARG A 33 22.46 24.54 -12.59
CA ARG A 33 23.66 24.79 -11.76
C ARG A 33 24.07 23.60 -10.91
N LEU A 34 23.09 22.77 -10.53
CA LEU A 34 23.31 21.50 -9.84
C LEU A 34 23.77 20.37 -10.78
N MET A 35 23.87 20.64 -12.09
CA MET A 35 24.48 19.75 -13.07
C MET A 35 25.98 20.06 -13.22
N ALA A 36 26.73 19.10 -13.77
CA ALA A 36 28.19 19.23 -13.95
C ALA A 36 28.62 20.60 -14.50
N THR A 37 29.46 21.30 -13.73
CA THR A 37 29.96 22.64 -14.02
C THR A 37 30.51 22.72 -15.45
N ARG A 38 30.11 23.76 -16.22
CA ARG A 38 30.50 24.03 -17.63
C ARG A 38 29.82 23.18 -18.71
N MET A 39 28.78 22.41 -18.37
CA MET A 39 27.99 21.73 -19.41
C MET A 39 27.14 22.73 -20.23
N GLN A 40 26.42 23.63 -19.56
CA GLN A 40 25.67 24.74 -20.16
C GLN A 40 26.55 26.00 -20.26
N PRO A 41 26.62 26.69 -21.41
CA PRO A 41 27.30 27.98 -21.53
C PRO A 41 26.48 29.11 -20.90
N THR A 42 27.18 30.17 -20.48
CA THR A 42 26.58 31.48 -20.20
C THR A 42 26.79 32.41 -21.39
N PRO A 43 26.05 33.54 -21.50
CA PRO A 43 26.28 34.50 -22.59
C PRO A 43 27.74 34.96 -22.70
N GLY A 44 28.42 35.16 -21.57
CA GLY A 44 29.83 35.58 -21.53
C GLY A 44 30.85 34.48 -21.80
N THR A 45 30.44 33.20 -21.87
CA THR A 45 31.35 32.05 -22.05
C THR A 45 31.09 31.25 -23.32
N TYR A 46 30.04 31.61 -24.09
CA TYR A 46 29.59 30.85 -25.25
C TYR A 46 30.68 30.65 -26.32
N ASP A 47 31.42 31.70 -26.67
CA ASP A 47 32.43 31.61 -27.73
C ASP A 47 33.57 30.64 -27.40
N GLN A 48 34.02 30.62 -26.14
CA GLN A 48 35.01 29.64 -25.68
C GLN A 48 34.38 28.25 -25.62
N TRP A 49 33.19 28.13 -25.05
CA TRP A 49 32.46 26.87 -24.95
C TRP A 49 32.28 26.23 -26.34
N LEU A 50 31.87 27.00 -27.36
CA LEU A 50 31.66 26.51 -28.72
C LEU A 50 32.96 26.06 -29.38
N ARG A 51 34.06 26.81 -29.17
CA ARG A 51 35.40 26.42 -29.64
C ARG A 51 35.83 25.08 -29.05
N ASP A 52 35.72 24.90 -27.74
CA ASP A 52 36.07 23.65 -27.07
C ASP A 52 35.30 22.45 -27.65
N ARG A 53 34.00 22.63 -27.97
CA ARG A 53 33.19 21.56 -28.58
C ARG A 53 33.62 21.26 -30.00
N ARG A 54 33.96 22.28 -30.80
CA ARG A 54 34.47 22.10 -32.17
C ARG A 54 35.79 21.33 -32.16
N GLU A 55 36.71 21.67 -31.27
CA GLU A 55 38.00 20.97 -31.09
C GLU A 55 37.78 19.49 -30.67
N CYS A 56 36.89 19.22 -29.72
CA CYS A 56 36.54 17.84 -29.33
C CYS A 56 35.89 17.02 -30.46
N MET A 57 35.12 17.66 -31.37
CA MET A 57 34.57 16.96 -32.55
C MET A 57 35.64 16.68 -33.60
N GLU A 58 36.62 17.58 -33.75
CA GLU A 58 37.76 17.39 -34.63
C GLU A 58 38.67 16.23 -34.21
N SER A 59 38.87 16.03 -32.91
CA SER A 59 39.60 14.87 -32.38
C SER A 59 38.82 13.55 -32.49
N GLY A 60 37.51 13.61 -32.73
CA GLY A 60 36.62 12.45 -32.72
C GLY A 60 36.22 11.96 -31.32
N ALA A 61 36.56 12.71 -30.27
CA ALA A 61 36.27 12.33 -28.87
C ALA A 61 34.78 12.43 -28.53
N ALA A 62 34.05 13.33 -29.19
CA ALA A 62 32.63 13.54 -28.94
C ALA A 62 31.90 14.10 -30.16
N LEU A 63 30.57 14.02 -30.13
CA LEU A 63 29.63 14.71 -31.01
C LEU A 63 28.70 15.57 -30.16
N TYR A 64 28.45 16.80 -30.62
CA TYR A 64 27.61 17.77 -29.92
C TYR A 64 26.50 18.28 -30.84
N TRP A 65 25.26 18.17 -30.39
CA TRP A 65 24.11 18.73 -31.08
C TRP A 65 23.45 19.84 -30.25
N CYS A 66 23.04 20.89 -30.94
CA CYS A 66 21.97 21.78 -30.52
C CYS A 66 20.66 21.07 -30.79
N ILE A 67 19.83 20.93 -29.77
CA ILE A 67 18.44 20.50 -29.92
C ILE A 67 17.67 21.77 -30.30
N ALA A 68 17.23 21.87 -31.55
CA ALA A 68 16.48 23.03 -32.03
C ALA A 68 15.03 22.64 -32.36
N ASP A 69 14.10 23.58 -32.21
CA ASP A 69 12.73 23.44 -32.70
C ASP A 69 12.73 23.32 -34.23
N ALA A 70 12.03 22.34 -34.81
CA ALA A 70 12.10 22.08 -36.25
C ALA A 70 11.51 23.23 -37.10
N GLY A 71 10.55 23.99 -36.56
CA GLY A 71 9.86 25.07 -37.28
C GLY A 71 10.59 26.41 -37.20
N SER A 72 11.04 26.77 -36.00
CA SER A 72 11.67 28.07 -35.71
C SER A 72 13.21 28.03 -35.70
N ASP A 73 13.81 26.84 -35.63
CA ASP A 73 15.26 26.60 -35.45
C ASP A 73 15.83 27.20 -34.15
N GLU A 74 14.96 27.57 -33.20
CA GLU A 74 15.30 28.07 -31.87
C GLU A 74 15.96 26.97 -31.02
N PRO A 75 17.12 27.24 -30.41
CA PRO A 75 17.76 26.31 -29.46
C PRO A 75 16.90 26.03 -28.21
N LEU A 76 16.52 24.77 -28.06
CA LEU A 76 15.77 24.23 -26.92
C LEU A 76 16.70 23.57 -25.88
N GLY A 77 17.89 23.14 -26.30
CA GLY A 77 18.86 22.54 -25.40
C GLY A 77 20.02 21.86 -26.11
N TYR A 78 20.60 20.87 -25.44
CA TYR A 78 21.88 20.26 -25.81
C TYR A 78 21.85 18.75 -25.59
N VAL A 79 22.46 18.02 -26.52
CA VAL A 79 22.77 16.60 -26.35
C VAL A 79 24.16 16.29 -26.91
N ARG A 80 24.89 15.41 -26.22
CA ARG A 80 26.21 14.94 -26.64
C ARG A 80 26.32 13.43 -26.59
N LEU A 81 27.18 12.89 -27.47
CA LEU A 81 27.79 11.57 -27.30
C LEU A 81 29.29 11.77 -27.13
N ALA A 82 29.85 11.36 -25.99
CA ALA A 82 31.26 11.52 -25.66
C ALA A 82 31.97 10.17 -25.49
N ARG A 83 33.29 10.20 -25.22
CA ARG A 83 34.16 9.03 -25.03
C ARG A 83 34.22 8.10 -26.26
N LEU A 84 34.07 8.68 -27.46
CA LEU A 84 34.03 7.93 -28.72
C LEU A 84 35.42 7.48 -29.22
N ASP A 85 36.48 8.07 -28.67
CA ASP A 85 37.89 7.86 -29.03
C ASP A 85 38.64 6.91 -28.08
N GLN A 86 37.96 6.35 -27.06
CA GLN A 86 38.57 5.44 -26.11
C GLN A 86 38.82 4.06 -26.71
N GLU A 87 40.07 3.65 -26.86
CA GLU A 87 40.42 2.37 -27.50
C GLU A 87 39.92 1.15 -26.72
N PHE A 88 40.09 1.15 -25.39
CA PHE A 88 39.69 0.02 -24.53
C PHE A 88 38.16 -0.23 -24.54
N THR A 89 37.36 0.81 -24.78
CA THR A 89 35.88 0.76 -24.79
C THR A 89 35.30 1.06 -26.17
N ARG A 90 36.10 0.88 -27.24
CA ARG A 90 35.72 1.20 -28.63
C ARG A 90 34.35 0.61 -28.97
N GLY A 91 33.45 1.45 -29.49
CA GLY A 91 32.06 1.06 -29.79
C GLY A 91 31.07 1.35 -28.66
N SER A 92 31.54 1.97 -27.56
CA SER A 92 30.70 2.61 -26.55
C SER A 92 30.63 4.13 -26.75
N GLY A 93 29.57 4.76 -26.24
CA GLY A 93 29.46 6.22 -26.15
C GLY A 93 28.73 6.66 -24.88
N GLU A 94 29.11 7.82 -24.34
CA GLU A 94 28.44 8.42 -23.18
C GLU A 94 27.47 9.51 -23.61
N LEU A 95 26.20 9.35 -23.26
CA LEU A 95 25.14 10.31 -23.45
C LEU A 95 25.14 11.35 -22.31
N GLY A 96 25.09 12.63 -22.67
CA GLY A 96 24.83 13.72 -21.72
C GLY A 96 23.96 14.79 -22.37
N TYR A 97 23.09 15.43 -21.58
CA TYR A 97 22.10 16.35 -22.12
C TYR A 97 21.58 17.35 -21.09
N TRP A 98 21.00 18.45 -21.58
CA TRP A 98 20.23 19.42 -20.78
C TRP A 98 19.22 20.18 -21.65
N LEU A 99 18.21 20.79 -21.03
CA LEU A 99 17.19 21.62 -21.68
C LEU A 99 17.08 22.99 -21.00
N TYR A 100 16.79 24.02 -21.79
CA TYR A 100 16.35 25.32 -21.27
C TYR A 100 15.00 25.21 -20.56
N PRO A 101 14.71 26.08 -19.56
CA PRO A 101 13.48 26.00 -18.78
C PRO A 101 12.19 25.94 -19.62
N HIS A 102 12.10 26.77 -20.67
CA HIS A 102 10.94 26.85 -21.56
C HIS A 102 10.72 25.60 -22.44
N ALA A 103 11.71 24.71 -22.53
CA ALA A 103 11.64 23.47 -23.31
C ALA A 103 11.30 22.23 -22.46
N ARG A 104 11.38 22.32 -21.12
CA ARG A 104 11.13 21.20 -20.20
C ARG A 104 9.63 20.83 -20.18
N GLY A 105 9.33 19.57 -19.85
CA GLY A 105 7.95 19.07 -19.76
C GLY A 105 7.22 18.85 -21.10
N ARG A 106 7.83 19.23 -22.24
CA ARG A 106 7.24 19.13 -23.58
C ARG A 106 7.61 17.86 -24.36
N GLY A 107 8.28 16.89 -23.72
CA GLY A 107 8.74 15.66 -24.38
C GLY A 107 10.03 15.78 -25.21
N VAL A 108 10.59 16.99 -25.35
CA VAL A 108 11.77 17.29 -26.18
C VAL A 108 12.94 16.34 -25.95
N MET A 109 13.31 16.07 -24.69
CA MET A 109 14.45 15.20 -24.40
C MET A 109 14.17 13.73 -24.74
N ALA A 110 12.93 13.26 -24.58
CA ALA A 110 12.57 11.89 -24.91
C ALA A 110 12.70 11.64 -26.43
N GLU A 111 12.20 12.57 -27.24
CA GLU A 111 12.35 12.51 -28.71
C GLU A 111 13.82 12.63 -29.14
N THR A 112 14.58 13.51 -28.49
CA THR A 112 16.03 13.68 -28.72
C THR A 112 16.81 12.39 -28.45
N VAL A 113 16.60 11.76 -27.29
CA VAL A 113 17.33 10.55 -26.90
C VAL A 113 16.98 9.39 -27.82
N GLU A 114 15.72 9.25 -28.25
CA GLU A 114 15.31 8.24 -29.23
C GLU A 114 16.04 8.43 -30.57
N ALA A 115 16.10 9.67 -31.10
CA ALA A 115 16.81 9.96 -32.35
C ALA A 115 18.32 9.70 -32.25
N VAL A 116 18.96 10.12 -31.15
CA VAL A 116 20.39 9.88 -30.90
C VAL A 116 20.68 8.39 -30.74
N ARG A 117 19.82 7.64 -30.03
CA ARG A 117 19.91 6.18 -29.88
C ARG A 117 19.89 5.47 -31.23
N GLN A 118 18.92 5.81 -32.08
CA GLN A 118 18.80 5.23 -33.42
C GLN A 118 20.05 5.52 -34.25
N HIS A 119 20.55 6.76 -34.24
CA HIS A 119 21.76 7.13 -34.96
C HIS A 119 23.02 6.44 -34.42
N ALA A 120 23.13 6.32 -33.09
CA ALA A 120 24.25 5.70 -32.40
C ALA A 120 24.41 4.22 -32.79
N PHE A 121 23.33 3.46 -32.77
CA PHE A 121 23.35 2.02 -33.05
C PHE A 121 23.24 1.67 -34.53
N ALA A 122 22.73 2.58 -35.37
CA ALA A 122 22.66 2.33 -36.81
C ALA A 122 24.05 1.99 -37.39
N PRO A 123 24.15 1.00 -38.29
CA PRO A 123 25.42 0.63 -38.91
C PRO A 123 26.09 1.81 -39.62
N ARG A 124 27.42 1.85 -39.61
CA ARG A 124 28.19 2.89 -40.34
C ARG A 124 27.86 2.94 -41.84
N ALA A 125 27.59 1.78 -42.45
CA ALA A 125 27.17 1.68 -43.84
C ALA A 125 25.81 2.38 -44.12
N ALA A 126 24.95 2.51 -43.11
CA ALA A 126 23.69 3.25 -43.18
C ALA A 126 23.82 4.70 -42.69
N GLY A 127 25.05 5.18 -42.46
CA GLY A 127 25.32 6.53 -41.97
C GLY A 127 25.00 6.73 -40.48
N GLY A 128 25.03 5.66 -39.69
CA GLY A 128 25.06 5.70 -38.22
C GLY A 128 26.48 5.61 -37.65
N LEU A 129 26.60 5.49 -36.33
CA LEU A 129 27.90 5.39 -35.65
C LEU A 129 28.40 3.94 -35.48
N GLY A 130 27.49 2.96 -35.52
CA GLY A 130 27.79 1.55 -35.29
C GLY A 130 28.26 1.25 -33.87
N LEU A 131 27.80 2.01 -32.88
CA LEU A 131 28.04 1.72 -31.47
C LEU A 131 27.27 0.45 -31.08
N HIS A 132 27.79 -0.30 -30.11
CA HIS A 132 27.10 -1.45 -29.51
C HIS A 132 26.60 -1.14 -28.09
N ARG A 133 27.00 0.00 -27.52
CA ARG A 133 26.64 0.39 -26.15
C ARG A 133 26.55 1.90 -25.97
N LEU A 134 25.53 2.34 -25.25
CA LEU A 134 25.40 3.69 -24.72
C LEU A 134 25.43 3.65 -23.19
N GLN A 135 26.05 4.65 -22.59
CA GLN A 135 26.04 4.86 -21.14
C GLN A 135 25.55 6.26 -20.80
N ALA A 136 25.01 6.45 -19.60
CA ALA A 136 24.70 7.77 -19.07
C ALA A 136 24.85 7.79 -17.55
N GLY A 137 25.14 8.97 -16.99
CA GLY A 137 25.15 9.20 -15.55
C GLY A 137 24.15 10.29 -15.19
N THR A 138 23.39 10.10 -14.12
CA THR A 138 22.48 11.12 -13.57
C THR A 138 22.75 11.34 -12.10
N ASN A 139 22.58 12.57 -11.61
CA ASN A 139 22.44 12.81 -10.18
C ASN A 139 21.22 12.00 -9.67
N ALA A 140 21.35 11.30 -8.53
CA ALA A 140 20.28 10.49 -7.96
C ALA A 140 18.99 11.29 -7.67
N ALA A 141 19.11 12.57 -7.32
CA ALA A 141 17.96 13.46 -7.12
C ALA A 141 17.31 13.94 -8.44
N ASN A 142 17.99 13.76 -9.58
CA ASN A 142 17.46 14.17 -10.88
C ASN A 142 16.59 13.07 -11.50
N LEU A 143 15.42 12.89 -10.88
CA LEU A 143 14.40 11.93 -11.30
C LEU A 143 13.90 12.17 -12.74
N ALA A 144 13.90 13.42 -13.21
CA ALA A 144 13.50 13.75 -14.58
C ALA A 144 14.45 13.16 -15.63
N SER A 145 15.78 13.23 -15.42
CA SER A 145 16.75 12.61 -16.33
C SER A 145 16.72 11.08 -16.23
N ALA A 146 16.60 10.52 -15.02
CA ALA A 146 16.44 9.09 -14.84
C ALA A 146 15.20 8.56 -15.59
N ARG A 147 14.09 9.30 -15.52
CA ARG A 147 12.85 9.00 -16.25
C ARG A 147 13.03 8.99 -17.77
N VAL A 148 13.80 9.94 -18.32
CA VAL A 148 14.13 9.96 -19.76
C VAL A 148 14.87 8.69 -20.15
N LEU A 149 15.89 8.30 -19.37
CA LEU A 149 16.71 7.13 -19.66
C LEU A 149 15.90 5.82 -19.58
N ARG A 150 15.09 5.64 -18.52
CA ARG A 150 14.17 4.48 -18.39
C ARG A 150 13.19 4.37 -19.57
N ARG A 151 12.59 5.49 -19.98
CA ARG A 151 11.67 5.53 -21.14
C ARG A 151 12.38 5.28 -22.48
N ALA A 152 13.68 5.52 -22.55
CA ALA A 152 14.51 5.17 -23.70
C ALA A 152 15.02 3.71 -23.65
N GLY A 153 14.67 2.94 -22.61
CA GLY A 153 15.04 1.54 -22.44
C GLY A 153 16.38 1.31 -21.73
N PHE A 154 17.03 2.36 -21.22
CA PHE A 154 18.27 2.20 -20.45
C PHE A 154 18.00 1.49 -19.13
N ARG A 155 18.90 0.58 -18.74
CA ARG A 155 18.90 -0.10 -17.45
C ARG A 155 19.87 0.60 -16.50
N MET A 156 19.49 0.75 -15.24
CA MET A 156 20.39 1.18 -14.17
C MET A 156 21.22 -0.03 -13.73
N TRP A 157 22.55 0.09 -13.73
CA TRP A 157 23.45 -1.00 -13.34
C TRP A 157 24.21 -0.72 -12.05
N GLY A 158 24.23 0.52 -11.56
CA GLY A 158 24.96 0.86 -10.34
C GLY A 158 24.70 2.26 -9.79
N ILE A 159 25.04 2.40 -8.51
CA ILE A 159 25.03 3.67 -7.78
C ILE A 159 26.46 3.94 -7.31
N GLU A 160 27.01 5.07 -7.72
CA GLU A 160 28.27 5.59 -7.18
C GLU A 160 27.97 6.59 -6.08
N ARG A 161 28.28 6.21 -4.83
CA ARG A 161 27.94 7.03 -3.67
C ARG A 161 28.87 8.23 -3.54
N SER A 162 28.31 9.41 -3.27
CA SER A 162 29.04 10.64 -2.94
C SER A 162 30.04 11.08 -4.02
N VAL A 163 29.87 10.65 -5.27
CA VAL A 163 30.83 10.89 -6.36
C VAL A 163 30.66 12.26 -7.03
N LEU A 164 29.46 12.83 -7.02
CA LEU A 164 29.19 14.12 -7.66
C LEU A 164 29.48 15.25 -6.68
N ALA A 165 30.54 16.01 -6.95
CA ALA A 165 30.89 17.20 -6.18
C ALA A 165 30.17 18.44 -6.70
N HIS A 166 29.52 19.18 -5.80
CA HIS A 166 28.82 20.42 -6.10
C HIS A 166 29.59 21.62 -5.53
N PRO A 167 29.84 22.70 -6.30
CA PRO A 167 30.53 23.87 -5.78
C PRO A 167 29.81 24.47 -4.56
N GLY A 168 30.44 24.42 -3.38
CA GLY A 168 29.89 24.98 -2.14
C GLY A 168 28.73 24.21 -1.51
N GLY A 169 28.43 22.99 -1.99
CA GLY A 169 27.36 22.13 -1.47
C GLY A 169 27.86 20.74 -1.05
N PRO A 170 27.01 19.91 -0.43
CA PRO A 170 27.32 18.51 -0.17
C PRO A 170 27.49 17.75 -1.49
N SER A 171 28.24 16.63 -1.46
CA SER A 171 28.29 15.71 -2.59
C SER A 171 26.98 14.92 -2.71
N SER A 172 26.72 14.39 -3.91
CA SER A 172 25.55 13.55 -4.17
C SER A 172 25.93 12.25 -4.90
N ASP A 173 25.02 11.29 -4.86
CA ASP A 173 25.16 10.01 -5.54
C ASP A 173 24.91 10.16 -7.06
N ALA A 174 25.58 9.32 -7.85
CA ALA A 174 25.30 9.16 -9.27
C ALA A 174 24.64 7.81 -9.56
N LEU A 175 23.57 7.83 -10.35
CA LEU A 175 22.97 6.64 -10.96
C LEU A 175 23.63 6.41 -12.31
N ASN A 176 24.07 5.17 -12.56
CA ASN A 176 24.73 4.77 -13.78
C ASN A 176 23.80 3.91 -14.64
N TRP A 177 23.68 4.31 -15.90
CA TRP A 177 22.74 3.75 -16.86
C TRP A 177 23.49 3.19 -18.06
N GLU A 178 22.95 2.13 -18.65
CA GLU A 178 23.42 1.59 -19.92
C GLU A 178 22.29 1.10 -20.81
N LEU A 179 22.58 1.05 -22.11
CA LEU A 179 21.73 0.45 -23.12
C LEU A 179 22.61 -0.23 -24.17
N LEU A 180 22.34 -1.49 -24.47
CA LEU A 180 23.04 -2.24 -25.51
C LEU A 180 22.28 -2.20 -26.83
N ALA A 181 23.00 -2.29 -27.95
CA ALA A 181 22.37 -2.39 -29.27
C ALA A 181 21.55 -3.70 -29.44
N THR A 182 21.84 -4.71 -28.63
CA THR A 182 21.16 -6.02 -28.61
C THR A 182 19.99 -6.10 -27.64
N ASP A 183 19.78 -5.05 -26.83
CA ASP A 183 18.70 -5.05 -25.85
C ASP A 183 17.33 -4.99 -26.53
N ASP A 184 16.38 -5.74 -25.99
CA ASP A 184 14.97 -5.57 -26.32
C ASP A 184 14.44 -4.33 -25.59
N VAL A 185 14.60 -3.20 -26.27
CA VAL A 185 14.21 -1.88 -25.75
C VAL A 185 12.73 -1.85 -25.39
N ASP A 186 11.86 -2.50 -26.16
CA ASP A 186 10.42 -2.41 -25.95
C ASP A 186 9.98 -3.13 -24.67
N SER A 187 10.58 -4.28 -24.35
CA SER A 187 10.32 -4.97 -23.07
C SER A 187 11.01 -4.30 -21.86
N GLN A 188 12.04 -3.48 -22.09
CA GLN A 188 12.79 -2.78 -21.04
C GLN A 188 12.19 -1.41 -20.67
N ARG A 189 11.34 -0.84 -21.52
CA ARG A 189 10.78 0.50 -21.30
C ARG A 189 9.91 0.52 -20.05
N ILE A 190 10.33 1.31 -19.07
CA ILE A 190 9.52 1.61 -17.89
C ILE A 190 8.85 2.97 -18.10
N SER A 191 7.52 2.97 -18.04
CA SER A 191 6.73 4.19 -18.00
C SER A 191 6.34 4.47 -16.55
N PRO A 192 6.71 5.63 -15.99
CA PRO A 192 6.24 6.06 -14.68
C PRO A 192 4.73 5.94 -14.56
N LEU A 193 4.30 5.51 -13.38
CA LEU A 193 2.89 5.50 -13.06
C LEU A 193 2.38 6.92 -12.85
N HIS A 194 1.09 7.10 -13.06
CA HIS A 194 0.39 8.32 -12.73
C HIS A 194 -0.34 8.12 -11.41
N VAL A 195 -0.24 9.08 -10.49
CA VAL A 195 -1.06 9.11 -9.28
C VAL A 195 -2.32 9.92 -9.60
N PRO A 196 -3.46 9.27 -9.91
CA PRO A 196 -4.69 9.99 -10.25
C PRO A 196 -5.26 10.70 -9.03
N THR A 197 -6.04 11.76 -9.27
CA THR A 197 -6.89 12.33 -8.23
C THR A 197 -8.24 11.61 -8.20
N ILE A 198 -8.66 11.15 -7.03
CA ILE A 198 -9.97 10.48 -6.82
C ILE A 198 -10.73 11.27 -5.76
N GLU A 199 -11.90 11.80 -6.15
CA GLU A 199 -12.79 12.54 -5.25
C GLU A 199 -13.79 11.58 -4.59
N LEU A 200 -13.93 11.68 -3.28
CA LEU A 200 -14.87 10.90 -2.46
C LEU A 200 -15.57 11.85 -1.48
N ASP A 201 -16.59 11.35 -0.78
CA ASP A 201 -17.25 12.13 0.26
C ASP A 201 -16.30 12.37 1.45
N GLY A 202 -16.00 13.64 1.73
CA GLY A 202 -15.12 14.09 2.82
C GLY A 202 -13.61 13.90 2.61
N ILE A 203 -13.17 13.17 1.58
CA ILE A 203 -11.74 13.01 1.24
C ILE A 203 -11.47 13.04 -0.26
N ARG A 204 -10.26 13.49 -0.61
CA ARG A 204 -9.65 13.39 -1.93
C ARG A 204 -8.39 12.55 -1.82
N LEU A 205 -8.24 11.57 -2.69
CA LEU A 205 -6.96 10.90 -2.90
C LEU A 205 -6.20 11.68 -3.96
N ARG A 206 -5.03 12.22 -3.64
CA ARG A 206 -4.20 12.99 -4.59
C ARG A 206 -2.72 12.67 -4.43
N ALA A 207 -1.89 13.10 -5.38
CA ALA A 207 -0.45 13.07 -5.20
C ALA A 207 -0.02 13.93 -3.99
N TRP A 208 1.02 13.48 -3.29
CA TRP A 208 1.73 14.26 -2.27
C TRP A 208 2.47 15.45 -2.89
N ARG A 209 2.48 16.59 -2.20
CA ARG A 209 3.02 17.87 -2.66
C ARG A 209 4.09 18.38 -1.69
N ASP A 210 4.99 19.23 -2.17
CA ASP A 210 6.07 19.76 -1.32
C ASP A 210 5.51 20.53 -0.10
N ASP A 211 4.42 21.28 -0.28
CA ASP A 211 3.79 22.10 0.76
C ASP A 211 3.01 21.29 1.82
N ASP A 212 2.77 19.98 1.61
CA ASP A 212 2.13 19.13 2.62
C ASP A 212 3.01 19.00 3.89
N ALA A 213 4.31 19.27 3.76
CA ALA A 213 5.29 19.24 4.86
C ALA A 213 4.86 20.08 6.05
N ASP A 214 4.27 21.26 5.79
CA ASP A 214 3.92 22.22 6.82
C ASP A 214 2.70 21.82 7.66
N LEU A 215 1.95 20.82 7.19
CA LEU A 215 0.74 20.30 7.83
C LEU A 215 0.98 18.98 8.58
N LEU A 216 2.21 18.45 8.52
CA LEU A 216 2.61 17.23 9.22
C LEU A 216 3.05 17.53 10.66
N PRO A 217 2.90 16.56 11.57
CA PRO A 217 3.38 16.71 12.93
C PRO A 217 4.91 16.72 12.99
N ASP A 218 5.47 17.35 14.03
CA ASP A 218 6.90 17.32 14.31
C ASP A 218 7.38 15.92 14.76
N GLU A 219 6.49 15.18 15.43
CA GLU A 219 6.77 13.86 16.02
C GLU A 219 5.64 12.88 15.69
N PRO A 220 5.94 11.58 15.49
CA PRO A 220 4.90 10.58 15.32
C PRO A 220 4.08 10.41 16.61
N ASP A 221 2.80 10.11 16.48
CA ASP A 221 1.97 9.74 17.62
C ASP A 221 2.20 8.28 18.07
N GLU A 222 1.58 7.88 19.17
CA GLU A 222 1.71 6.55 19.76
C GLU A 222 1.32 5.42 18.80
N LEU A 223 0.21 5.55 18.06
CA LEU A 223 -0.22 4.53 17.11
C LEU A 223 0.71 4.44 15.91
N ALA A 224 1.23 5.57 15.44
CA ALA A 224 2.23 5.60 14.38
C ALA A 224 3.52 4.88 14.83
N ARG A 225 4.00 5.15 16.06
CA ARG A 225 5.15 4.43 16.61
C ARG A 225 4.88 2.94 16.76
N GLN A 226 3.69 2.59 17.22
CA GLN A 226 3.34 1.20 17.50
C GLN A 226 3.22 0.34 16.23
N TYR A 227 2.58 0.86 15.18
CA TYR A 227 2.17 0.04 14.03
C TYR A 227 2.87 0.37 12.72
N LEU A 228 3.62 1.48 12.63
CA LEU A 228 4.33 1.84 11.40
C LEU A 228 5.83 1.62 11.55
N PRO A 229 6.51 1.09 10.52
CA PRO A 229 7.96 1.06 10.49
C PRO A 229 8.49 2.50 10.46
N ALA A 230 9.69 2.73 11.02
CA ALA A 230 10.28 4.07 11.16
C ALA A 230 10.27 4.92 9.87
N PRO A 231 10.54 4.39 8.66
CA PRO A 231 10.47 5.17 7.41
C PRO A 231 9.06 5.68 7.05
N SER A 232 8.02 5.12 7.66
CA SER A 232 6.61 5.46 7.44
C SER A 232 6.02 6.30 8.57
N GLN A 233 6.79 6.56 9.64
CA GLN A 233 6.46 7.50 10.72
C GLN A 233 6.77 8.93 10.25
N LEU A 234 5.92 9.44 9.37
CA LEU A 234 6.16 10.68 8.65
C LEU A 234 6.08 11.90 9.58
N THR A 235 7.10 12.75 9.53
CA THR A 235 7.17 14.01 10.27
C THR A 235 7.57 15.13 9.34
N LYS A 236 7.40 16.38 9.78
CA LYS A 236 7.88 17.55 9.03
C LYS A 236 9.36 17.45 8.64
N ALA A 237 10.20 16.92 9.54
CA ALA A 237 11.64 16.78 9.30
C ALA A 237 11.99 15.66 8.31
N SER A 238 11.26 14.54 8.31
CA SER A 238 11.54 13.39 7.42
C SER A 238 10.86 13.50 6.05
N TYR A 239 9.90 14.42 5.90
CA TYR A 239 9.02 14.51 4.75
C TYR A 239 9.74 14.66 3.42
N ALA A 240 10.71 15.57 3.31
CA ALA A 240 11.38 15.86 2.04
C ALA A 240 12.05 14.61 1.44
N GLY A 241 12.83 13.88 2.25
CA GLY A 241 13.47 12.64 1.82
C GLY A 241 12.49 11.49 1.59
N TRP A 242 11.40 11.44 2.35
CA TRP A 242 10.32 10.49 2.11
C TRP A 242 9.60 10.75 0.78
N LEU A 243 9.28 12.00 0.46
CA LEU A 243 8.59 12.40 -0.77
C LEU A 243 9.46 12.13 -2.00
N GLU A 244 10.77 12.38 -1.92
CA GLU A 244 11.72 12.02 -2.97
C GLU A 244 11.71 10.51 -3.24
N ARG A 245 11.70 9.68 -2.19
CA ARG A 245 11.57 8.22 -2.32
C ARG A 245 10.25 7.81 -2.97
N GLN A 246 9.13 8.44 -2.59
CA GLN A 246 7.83 8.16 -3.21
C GLN A 246 7.83 8.51 -4.71
N ARG A 247 8.37 9.68 -5.07
CA ARG A 247 8.51 10.11 -6.47
C ARG A 247 9.39 9.14 -7.27
N TYR A 248 10.46 8.65 -6.65
CA TYR A 248 11.32 7.62 -7.25
C TYR A 248 10.56 6.32 -7.53
N LEU A 249 9.79 5.79 -6.57
CA LEU A 249 9.00 4.56 -6.75
C LEU A 249 7.91 4.70 -7.83
N VAL A 250 7.29 5.88 -7.93
CA VAL A 250 6.36 6.20 -9.03
C VAL A 250 7.08 6.17 -10.38
N ASP A 251 8.30 6.71 -10.45
CA ASP A 251 9.13 6.72 -11.65
C ASP A 251 9.66 5.34 -12.05
N GLU A 252 9.80 4.43 -11.10
CA GLU A 252 10.11 3.01 -11.34
C GLU A 252 8.88 2.17 -11.67
N ALA A 253 7.69 2.76 -11.62
CA ALA A 253 6.42 2.06 -11.78
C ALA A 253 6.20 0.93 -10.75
N THR A 254 6.78 1.07 -9.56
CA THR A 254 6.70 0.09 -8.47
C THR A 254 5.74 0.50 -7.36
N ALA A 255 5.32 1.77 -7.32
CA ALA A 255 4.31 2.24 -6.38
C ALA A 255 3.43 3.40 -6.90
N VAL A 256 2.24 3.51 -6.33
CA VAL A 256 1.31 4.64 -6.47
C VAL A 256 0.90 5.11 -5.06
N PRO A 257 1.55 6.15 -4.52
CA PRO A 257 1.26 6.69 -3.21
C PRO A 257 0.28 7.87 -3.29
N TRP A 258 -0.89 7.72 -2.68
CA TRP A 258 -1.86 8.80 -2.50
C TRP A 258 -1.76 9.42 -1.11
N CYS A 259 -1.79 10.75 -1.07
CA CYS A 259 -2.20 11.49 0.10
C CYS A 259 -3.73 11.37 0.22
N ILE A 260 -4.20 10.93 1.38
CA ILE A 260 -5.60 11.06 1.76
C ILE A 260 -5.76 12.48 2.29
N ALA A 261 -6.35 13.38 1.51
CA ALA A 261 -6.53 14.78 1.88
C ALA A 261 -8.00 15.07 2.21
N ASP A 262 -8.25 16.01 3.11
CA ASP A 262 -9.58 16.51 3.42
C ASP A 262 -10.12 17.35 2.23
N THR A 263 -11.37 17.16 1.82
CA THR A 263 -11.92 17.86 0.63
C THR A 263 -12.09 19.36 0.81
N GLU A 264 -12.29 19.84 2.05
CA GLU A 264 -12.55 21.26 2.32
C GLU A 264 -11.25 22.04 2.50
N THR A 265 -10.30 21.45 3.22
CA THR A 265 -9.05 22.11 3.62
C THR A 265 -7.84 21.71 2.78
N ASP A 266 -7.94 20.62 2.01
CA ASP A 266 -6.85 19.93 1.30
C ASP A 266 -5.70 19.46 2.21
N ALA A 267 -5.91 19.49 3.53
CA ALA A 267 -4.92 19.07 4.52
C ALA A 267 -4.72 17.55 4.48
N PRO A 268 -3.47 17.06 4.61
CA PRO A 268 -3.20 15.63 4.69
C PRO A 268 -3.85 15.03 5.93
N LEU A 269 -4.54 13.91 5.74
CA LEU A 269 -5.15 13.08 6.79
C LEU A 269 -4.47 11.72 6.92
N GLY A 270 -3.64 11.33 5.96
CA GLY A 270 -2.93 10.06 5.93
C GLY A 270 -2.40 9.71 4.54
N SER A 271 -1.97 8.46 4.38
CA SER A 271 -1.53 7.92 3.09
C SER A 271 -2.21 6.58 2.82
N ILE A 272 -2.48 6.30 1.56
CA ILE A 272 -2.74 4.95 1.05
C ILE A 272 -1.87 4.73 -0.18
N THR A 273 -1.19 3.59 -0.23
CA THR A 273 -0.20 3.31 -1.26
C THR A 273 -0.42 1.90 -1.79
N VAL A 274 -0.41 1.75 -3.11
CA VAL A 274 -0.21 0.46 -3.77
C VAL A 274 1.27 0.38 -4.12
N PHE A 275 2.01 -0.59 -3.58
CA PHE A 275 3.46 -0.72 -3.76
C PHE A 275 3.85 -2.19 -3.99
N ASN A 276 5.15 -2.46 -4.19
CA ASN A 276 5.65 -3.75 -4.62
C ASN A 276 4.97 -4.23 -5.92
N ILE A 277 4.59 -3.28 -6.79
CA ILE A 277 3.91 -3.57 -8.05
C ILE A 277 4.86 -4.37 -8.93
N GLY A 278 4.43 -5.56 -9.32
CA GLY A 278 5.21 -6.45 -10.18
C GLY A 278 6.24 -7.32 -9.42
N GLU A 279 6.32 -7.21 -8.10
CA GLU A 279 7.16 -8.10 -7.30
C GLU A 279 6.56 -9.52 -7.26
N GLY A 280 7.39 -10.53 -7.53
CA GLY A 280 6.98 -11.94 -7.67
C GLY A 280 6.19 -12.22 -8.96
N THR A 281 5.14 -11.46 -9.24
CA THR A 281 4.33 -11.55 -10.48
C THR A 281 3.96 -10.16 -10.98
N ALA A 282 3.94 -9.95 -12.29
CA ALA A 282 3.66 -8.66 -12.93
C ALA A 282 2.28 -8.05 -12.59
N THR A 283 1.36 -8.82 -12.01
CA THR A 283 -0.03 -8.43 -11.76
C THR A 283 -0.43 -8.46 -10.29
N SER A 284 0.55 -8.55 -9.38
CA SER A 284 0.34 -8.44 -7.93
C SER A 284 0.91 -7.13 -7.39
N ALA A 285 0.31 -6.65 -6.31
CA ALA A 285 0.84 -5.54 -5.53
C ALA A 285 0.35 -5.61 -4.08
N GLU A 286 1.07 -4.93 -3.19
CA GLU A 286 0.69 -4.73 -1.80
C GLU A 286 -0.09 -3.42 -1.64
N VAL A 287 -1.10 -3.41 -0.78
CA VAL A 287 -1.76 -2.17 -0.33
C VAL A 287 -1.44 -1.92 1.13
N GLY A 288 -0.95 -0.72 1.42
CA GLY A 288 -0.65 -0.26 2.77
C GLY A 288 -1.16 1.16 2.99
N TYR A 289 -1.47 1.48 4.23
CA TYR A 289 -2.08 2.76 4.57
C TYR A 289 -1.83 3.13 6.03
N TRP A 290 -1.97 4.41 6.30
CA TRP A 290 -1.92 4.97 7.65
C TRP A 290 -2.67 6.30 7.69
N LEU A 291 -3.12 6.69 8.89
CA LEU A 291 -3.81 7.95 9.12
C LEU A 291 -3.09 8.77 10.17
N LEU A 292 -3.03 10.08 9.96
CA LEU A 292 -2.71 11.08 10.98
C LEU A 292 -3.84 11.16 12.01
N PRO A 293 -3.60 11.70 13.22
CA PRO A 293 -4.64 11.86 14.24
C PRO A 293 -5.93 12.51 13.72
N ALA A 294 -5.80 13.56 12.88
CA ALA A 294 -6.94 14.28 12.30
C ALA A 294 -7.82 13.45 11.34
N GLY A 295 -7.27 12.37 10.77
CA GLY A 295 -8.01 11.47 9.88
C GLY A 295 -8.71 10.30 10.58
N ARG A 296 -8.35 10.00 11.84
CA ARG A 296 -8.82 8.81 12.57
C ARG A 296 -10.26 8.95 13.07
N GLY A 297 -10.94 7.82 13.23
CA GLY A 297 -12.29 7.77 13.81
C GLY A 297 -13.43 8.26 12.91
N ARG A 298 -13.12 8.81 11.72
CA ARG A 298 -14.10 9.38 10.77
C ARG A 298 -14.60 8.39 9.70
N GLY A 299 -14.12 7.14 9.68
CA GLY A 299 -14.49 6.14 8.67
C GLY A 299 -13.85 6.32 7.28
N LEU A 300 -13.04 7.37 7.10
CA LEU A 300 -12.46 7.78 5.82
C LEU A 300 -11.56 6.73 5.16
N LEU A 301 -10.81 5.97 5.97
CA LEU A 301 -9.90 4.94 5.47
C LEU A 301 -10.63 3.84 4.69
N SER A 302 -11.81 3.41 5.14
CA SER A 302 -12.57 2.39 4.42
C SER A 302 -12.96 2.86 3.03
N ALA A 303 -13.39 4.13 2.89
CA ALA A 303 -13.69 4.72 1.58
C ALA A 303 -12.44 4.85 0.69
N ALA A 304 -11.29 5.19 1.26
CA ALA A 304 -10.02 5.25 0.54
C ALA A 304 -9.59 3.87 0.01
N VAL A 305 -9.66 2.83 0.85
CA VAL A 305 -9.33 1.45 0.47
C VAL A 305 -10.26 0.98 -0.65
N GLU A 306 -11.57 1.24 -0.55
CA GLU A 306 -12.54 0.93 -1.62
C GLU A 306 -12.16 1.52 -2.98
N ALA A 307 -11.86 2.82 -2.99
CA ALA A 307 -11.50 3.53 -4.21
C ALA A 307 -10.19 2.99 -4.82
N VAL A 308 -9.18 2.74 -3.98
CA VAL A 308 -7.90 2.20 -4.41
C VAL A 308 -8.04 0.77 -4.94
N VAL A 309 -8.84 -0.09 -4.31
CA VAL A 309 -9.11 -1.45 -4.83
C VAL A 309 -9.75 -1.38 -6.22
N SER A 310 -10.76 -0.52 -6.39
CA SER A 310 -11.42 -0.31 -7.69
C SER A 310 -10.44 0.17 -8.76
N HIS A 311 -9.58 1.12 -8.42
CA HIS A 311 -8.55 1.63 -9.33
C HIS A 311 -7.50 0.56 -9.69
N SER A 312 -7.05 -0.22 -8.71
CA SER A 312 -6.05 -1.27 -8.87
C SER A 312 -6.47 -2.36 -9.86
N PHE A 313 -7.73 -2.81 -9.80
CA PHE A 313 -8.26 -3.84 -10.71
C PHE A 313 -8.80 -3.27 -12.03
N SER A 314 -9.01 -1.96 -12.12
CA SER A 314 -9.44 -1.32 -13.36
C SER A 314 -8.37 -1.50 -14.44
N ALA A 315 -8.82 -1.80 -15.67
CA ALA A 315 -7.91 -2.00 -16.80
C ALA A 315 -7.07 -0.75 -17.09
N GLN A 316 -5.83 -0.95 -17.54
CA GLN A 316 -4.90 0.14 -17.84
C GLN A 316 -5.44 1.12 -18.90
N GLN A 317 -6.23 0.64 -19.86
CA GLN A 317 -6.87 1.48 -20.88
C GLN A 317 -7.92 2.44 -20.30
N ARG A 318 -8.46 2.13 -19.11
CA ARG A 318 -9.38 3.00 -18.35
C ARG A 318 -8.63 3.84 -17.30
N GLY A 319 -7.30 3.81 -17.32
CA GLY A 319 -6.44 4.53 -16.37
C GLY A 319 -6.23 3.82 -15.04
N GLY A 320 -6.62 2.55 -14.88
CA GLY A 320 -6.30 1.75 -13.69
C GLY A 320 -4.96 1.03 -13.78
N LEU A 321 -4.66 0.17 -12.80
CA LEU A 321 -3.38 -0.56 -12.76
C LEU A 321 -3.41 -1.91 -13.50
N GLY A 322 -4.60 -2.49 -13.70
CA GLY A 322 -4.77 -3.80 -14.34
C GLY A 322 -4.23 -4.97 -13.51
N LEU A 323 -4.19 -4.82 -12.18
CA LEU A 323 -3.74 -5.88 -11.28
C LEU A 323 -4.76 -7.02 -11.20
N THR A 324 -4.29 -8.22 -10.88
CA THR A 324 -5.14 -9.39 -10.65
C THR A 324 -5.24 -9.76 -9.17
N ARG A 325 -4.32 -9.24 -8.35
CA ARG A 325 -4.24 -9.52 -6.91
C ARG A 325 -3.73 -8.31 -6.14
N LEU A 326 -4.41 -8.00 -5.05
CA LEU A 326 -3.89 -7.15 -3.99
C LEU A 326 -3.67 -8.00 -2.74
N TYR A 327 -2.57 -7.76 -2.04
CA TYR A 327 -2.37 -8.31 -0.70
C TYR A 327 -2.05 -7.21 0.29
N ALA A 328 -2.20 -7.50 1.58
CA ALA A 328 -1.88 -6.57 2.65
C ALA A 328 -1.41 -7.34 3.88
N GLU A 329 -0.50 -6.72 4.60
CA GLU A 329 0.06 -7.26 5.83
C GLU A 329 -0.24 -6.30 6.98
N THR A 330 -0.51 -6.85 8.15
CA THR A 330 -0.79 -6.05 9.34
C THR A 330 -0.37 -6.80 10.58
N ASP A 331 0.09 -6.03 11.57
CA ASP A 331 0.22 -6.53 12.94
C ASP A 331 -1.12 -7.16 13.38
N LEU A 332 -1.05 -8.35 14.01
CA LEU A 332 -2.21 -9.12 14.45
C LEU A 332 -3.05 -8.38 15.52
N ASP A 333 -2.45 -7.44 16.24
CA ASP A 333 -3.11 -6.55 17.19
C ASP A 333 -3.66 -5.27 16.54
N ASN A 334 -3.30 -4.94 15.29
CA ASN A 334 -3.87 -3.81 14.57
C ASN A 334 -5.22 -4.18 13.94
N VAL A 335 -6.21 -4.36 14.81
CA VAL A 335 -7.54 -4.79 14.41
C VAL A 335 -8.28 -3.74 13.57
N ALA A 336 -7.92 -2.45 13.72
CA ALA A 336 -8.48 -1.38 12.91
C ALA A 336 -8.11 -1.54 11.42
N SER A 337 -6.84 -1.84 11.13
CA SER A 337 -6.36 -2.17 9.78
C SER A 337 -7.07 -3.40 9.23
N GLN A 338 -7.08 -4.50 9.99
CA GLN A 338 -7.79 -5.72 9.59
C GLN A 338 -9.28 -5.48 9.32
N SER A 339 -9.93 -4.60 10.07
CA SER A 339 -11.34 -4.23 9.84
C SER A 339 -11.53 -3.53 8.50
N ALA A 340 -10.62 -2.62 8.11
CA ALA A 340 -10.68 -1.92 6.83
C ALA A 340 -10.48 -2.90 5.65
N LEU A 341 -9.54 -3.84 5.78
CA LEU A 341 -9.32 -4.89 4.78
C LEU A 341 -10.55 -5.78 4.59
N ARG A 342 -11.10 -6.32 5.69
CA ARG A 342 -12.32 -7.16 5.61
C ARG A 342 -13.52 -6.39 5.08
N GLY A 343 -13.67 -5.12 5.47
CA GLY A 343 -14.71 -4.25 4.95
C GLY A 343 -14.59 -3.99 3.44
N ALA A 344 -13.37 -4.12 2.90
CA ALA A 344 -13.12 -4.02 1.46
C ALA A 344 -13.20 -5.34 0.67
N GLY A 345 -13.51 -6.44 1.37
CA GLY A 345 -13.67 -7.77 0.80
C GLY A 345 -12.39 -8.62 0.82
N PHE A 346 -11.29 -8.13 1.42
CA PHE A 346 -10.08 -8.94 1.57
C PHE A 346 -10.33 -10.12 2.51
N ARG A 347 -9.82 -11.29 2.14
CA ARG A 347 -9.82 -12.50 2.97
C ARG A 347 -8.48 -12.63 3.68
N LYS A 348 -8.52 -13.04 4.95
CA LYS A 348 -7.31 -13.44 5.67
C LYS A 348 -6.91 -14.84 5.23
N TRP A 349 -5.68 -15.02 4.76
CA TRP A 349 -5.20 -16.33 4.32
C TRP A 349 -4.14 -16.92 5.25
N GLY A 350 -3.48 -16.10 6.08
CA GLY A 350 -2.41 -16.57 6.96
C GLY A 350 -2.09 -15.67 8.15
N GLU A 351 -1.30 -16.24 9.06
CA GLU A 351 -0.65 -15.57 10.19
C GLU A 351 0.80 -16.05 10.28
N ASP A 352 1.74 -15.13 10.53
CA ASP A 352 3.12 -15.48 10.86
C ASP A 352 3.42 -15.15 12.31
N ARG A 353 4.25 -15.99 12.95
CA ARG A 353 4.69 -15.74 14.31
C ARG A 353 5.88 -14.80 14.31
N GLN A 354 5.89 -13.84 15.22
CA GLN A 354 7.00 -12.90 15.41
C GLN A 354 7.34 -12.05 14.17
N ALA A 355 6.33 -11.68 13.39
CA ALA A 355 6.49 -10.94 12.13
C ALA A 355 6.83 -9.46 12.36
N TYR A 356 6.41 -8.87 13.48
CA TYR A 356 6.55 -7.45 13.75
C TYR A 356 7.29 -7.20 15.07
N THR A 357 8.01 -6.07 15.11
CA THR A 357 8.59 -5.51 16.33
C THR A 357 8.01 -4.12 16.54
N ALA A 358 7.19 -3.96 17.57
CA ALA A 358 6.62 -2.67 17.95
C ALA A 358 7.70 -1.72 18.48
N ALA A 359 7.40 -0.41 18.52
CA ALA A 359 8.37 0.59 19.01
C ALA A 359 8.82 0.39 20.46
N ASP A 360 8.04 -0.30 21.28
CA ASP A 360 8.38 -0.68 22.66
C ASP A 360 9.28 -1.94 22.74
N GLY A 361 9.65 -2.52 21.59
CA GLY A 361 10.45 -3.73 21.48
C GLY A 361 9.65 -5.03 21.59
N ARG A 362 8.32 -4.96 21.78
CA ARG A 362 7.46 -6.15 21.80
C ARG A 362 7.43 -6.78 20.42
N ILE A 363 7.56 -8.11 20.39
CA ILE A 363 7.42 -8.90 19.18
C ILE A 363 5.96 -9.35 19.07
N THR A 364 5.34 -9.09 17.92
CA THR A 364 3.95 -9.41 17.61
C THR A 364 3.85 -10.28 16.37
N ASP A 365 2.76 -11.04 16.30
CA ASP A 365 2.44 -11.89 15.16
C ASP A 365 1.84 -11.04 14.03
N GLY A 366 1.91 -11.53 12.81
CA GLY A 366 1.38 -10.88 11.62
C GLY A 366 0.10 -11.53 11.11
N ALA A 367 -0.69 -10.77 10.36
CA ALA A 367 -1.89 -11.23 9.67
C ALA A 367 -1.83 -10.82 8.20
N TYR A 368 -2.05 -11.78 7.31
CA TYR A 368 -1.95 -11.59 5.87
C TYR A 368 -3.31 -11.70 5.21
N PHE A 369 -3.58 -10.75 4.34
CA PHE A 369 -4.82 -10.59 3.63
C PHE A 369 -4.58 -10.58 2.13
N GLU A 370 -5.54 -11.10 1.37
CA GLU A 370 -5.54 -11.01 -0.08
C GLU A 370 -6.92 -10.73 -0.63
N LEU A 371 -6.93 -10.17 -1.84
CA LEU A 371 -8.11 -9.96 -2.64
C LEU A 371 -7.76 -10.18 -4.11
N LEU A 372 -8.54 -11.03 -4.78
CA LEU A 372 -8.38 -11.31 -6.20
C LEU A 372 -9.35 -10.46 -7.03
N ALA A 373 -8.95 -10.11 -8.24
CA ALA A 373 -9.83 -9.39 -9.17
C ALA A 373 -11.07 -10.23 -9.57
N SER A 374 -11.00 -11.56 -9.44
CA SER A 374 -12.09 -12.50 -9.71
C SER A 374 -13.01 -12.76 -8.52
N ASP A 375 -12.70 -12.23 -7.34
CA ASP A 375 -13.49 -12.46 -6.13
C ASP A 375 -14.83 -11.70 -6.18
N ASP A 376 -15.88 -12.33 -5.65
CA ASP A 376 -17.14 -11.65 -5.35
C ASP A 376 -16.96 -10.83 -4.08
N ARG A 377 -16.49 -9.59 -4.26
CA ARG A 377 -16.19 -8.67 -3.16
C ARG A 377 -17.40 -8.44 -2.27
N GLU A 378 -18.59 -8.24 -2.83
CA GLU A 378 -19.79 -7.95 -2.05
C GLU A 378 -20.20 -9.13 -1.17
N ALA A 379 -20.10 -10.36 -1.69
CA ALA A 379 -20.35 -11.56 -0.89
C ALA A 379 -19.30 -11.80 0.22
N GLN A 380 -18.10 -11.21 0.08
CA GLN A 380 -16.96 -11.39 1.00
C GLN A 380 -16.85 -10.32 2.08
N ARG A 381 -17.48 -9.15 1.88
CA ARG A 381 -17.36 -8.04 2.82
C ARG A 381 -17.81 -8.45 4.21
N ALA A 382 -17.02 -8.08 5.21
CA ALA A 382 -17.49 -8.19 6.57
C ALA A 382 -18.68 -7.25 6.80
N VAL A 383 -19.75 -7.79 7.38
CA VAL A 383 -20.97 -7.05 7.72
C VAL A 383 -21.18 -7.04 9.23
N ASP A 384 -21.98 -6.09 9.71
CA ASP A 384 -22.53 -6.21 11.06
C ASP A 384 -23.48 -7.41 11.10
N PRO A 385 -23.45 -8.23 12.16
CA PRO A 385 -24.41 -9.31 12.28
C PRO A 385 -25.83 -8.71 12.41
N PRO A 386 -26.87 -9.40 11.93
CA PRO A 386 -28.22 -8.87 12.03
C PRO A 386 -28.63 -8.70 13.49
N VAL A 387 -29.48 -7.71 13.77
CA VAL A 387 -30.16 -7.62 15.07
C VAL A 387 -31.22 -8.73 15.11
N LEU A 388 -31.12 -9.61 16.10
CA LEU A 388 -32.10 -10.67 16.35
C LEU A 388 -33.01 -10.23 17.48
N ASP A 389 -34.20 -9.74 17.13
CA ASP A 389 -35.18 -9.24 18.10
C ASP A 389 -36.26 -10.28 18.36
N PHE A 390 -36.24 -10.87 19.55
CA PHE A 390 -37.16 -11.92 19.97
C PHE A 390 -37.91 -11.51 21.25
N PRO A 391 -39.10 -12.07 21.54
CA PRO A 391 -39.93 -11.60 22.65
C PRO A 391 -39.25 -11.59 24.03
N ALA A 392 -38.28 -12.47 24.26
CA ALA A 392 -37.59 -12.59 25.54
C ALA A 392 -36.20 -11.95 25.56
N ILE A 393 -35.62 -11.63 24.40
CA ILE A 393 -34.23 -11.20 24.29
C ILE A 393 -33.98 -10.46 22.97
N ARG A 394 -33.07 -9.49 23.01
CA ARG A 394 -32.53 -8.83 21.82
C ARG A 394 -31.05 -9.17 21.71
N LEU A 395 -30.60 -9.60 20.54
CA LEU A 395 -29.18 -9.78 20.24
C LEU A 395 -28.75 -8.74 19.22
N ARG A 396 -27.79 -7.89 19.57
CA ARG A 396 -27.29 -6.82 18.69
C ARG A 396 -25.79 -6.93 18.43
N PRO A 397 -25.27 -6.34 17.33
CA PRO A 397 -23.83 -6.20 17.14
C PRO A 397 -23.11 -5.59 18.33
N LEU A 398 -21.85 -5.98 18.50
CA LEU A 398 -20.94 -5.33 19.45
C LEU A 398 -20.60 -3.92 18.96
N ARG A 399 -20.57 -2.97 19.89
CA ARG A 399 -20.22 -1.57 19.70
C ARG A 399 -18.93 -1.26 20.45
N ARG A 400 -18.19 -0.24 20.00
CA ARG A 400 -16.96 0.21 20.70
C ARG A 400 -17.22 0.53 22.18
N ALA A 401 -18.37 1.11 22.49
CA ALA A 401 -18.78 1.44 23.85
C ALA A 401 -18.96 0.21 24.77
N ASP A 402 -19.20 -0.98 24.22
CA ASP A 402 -19.34 -2.20 25.04
C ASP A 402 -18.02 -2.61 25.69
N ALA A 403 -16.87 -2.08 25.24
CA ALA A 403 -15.57 -2.43 25.79
C ALA A 403 -15.48 -2.19 27.32
N GLU A 404 -16.14 -1.14 27.84
CA GLU A 404 -16.17 -0.87 29.28
C GLU A 404 -16.94 -1.96 30.05
N SER A 405 -18.13 -2.34 29.58
CA SER A 405 -18.94 -3.40 30.19
C SER A 405 -18.27 -4.77 30.08
N ILE A 406 -17.56 -5.03 28.98
CA ILE A 406 -16.77 -6.26 28.79
C ILE A 406 -15.58 -6.28 29.77
N ALA A 407 -14.85 -5.16 29.93
CA ALA A 407 -13.74 -5.07 30.87
C ALA A 407 -14.21 -5.29 32.32
N ALA A 408 -15.34 -4.69 32.70
CA ALA A 408 -15.96 -4.90 34.01
C ALA A 408 -16.36 -6.38 34.21
N THR A 409 -16.91 -7.02 33.18
CA THR A 409 -17.27 -8.45 33.24
C THR A 409 -16.04 -9.34 33.37
N PHE A 410 -14.95 -9.04 32.65
CA PHE A 410 -13.68 -9.78 32.76
C PHE A 410 -12.97 -9.58 34.10
N ALA A 411 -13.35 -8.59 34.90
CA ALA A 411 -12.85 -8.43 36.26
C ALA A 411 -13.50 -9.40 37.27
N ASP A 412 -14.67 -9.96 36.96
CA ASP A 412 -15.37 -10.91 37.84
C ASP A 412 -14.56 -12.21 38.00
N PRO A 413 -14.17 -12.61 39.23
CA PRO A 413 -13.44 -13.84 39.49
C PRO A 413 -14.12 -15.09 38.90
N GLN A 414 -15.45 -15.16 38.90
CA GLN A 414 -16.18 -16.29 38.32
C GLN A 414 -16.05 -16.32 36.79
N VAL A 415 -16.03 -15.16 36.12
CA VAL A 415 -15.80 -15.09 34.67
C VAL A 415 -14.37 -15.48 34.35
N ARG A 416 -13.39 -14.96 35.09
CA ARG A 416 -11.97 -15.30 34.91
C ARG A 416 -11.70 -16.78 35.10
N HIS A 417 -12.38 -17.39 36.08
CA HIS A 417 -12.29 -18.83 36.33
C HIS A 417 -12.77 -19.66 35.14
N TRP A 418 -13.92 -19.33 34.53
CA TRP A 418 -14.45 -20.13 33.41
C TRP A 418 -13.89 -19.77 32.04
N LEU A 419 -13.45 -18.53 31.80
CA LEU A 419 -12.94 -18.09 30.49
C LEU A 419 -11.41 -18.12 30.37
N SER A 420 -10.70 -18.60 31.40
CA SER A 420 -9.23 -18.69 31.43
C SER A 420 -8.56 -17.40 30.94
N THR A 421 -8.81 -16.30 31.65
CA THR A 421 -8.42 -14.95 31.23
C THR A 421 -7.25 -14.42 32.08
N PRO A 422 -5.98 -14.64 31.65
CA PRO A 422 -4.80 -14.36 32.47
C PRO A 422 -4.29 -12.92 32.42
N SER A 423 -4.92 -12.01 31.66
CA SER A 423 -4.40 -10.66 31.44
C SER A 423 -4.72 -9.70 32.59
N ASP A 424 -3.75 -8.87 32.96
CA ASP A 424 -3.92 -7.77 33.91
C ASP A 424 -4.44 -6.47 33.26
N ASP A 425 -4.25 -6.30 31.94
CA ASP A 425 -4.84 -5.21 31.16
C ASP A 425 -6.22 -5.60 30.61
N LEU A 426 -7.22 -5.49 31.48
CA LEU A 426 -8.60 -5.83 31.12
C LEU A 426 -9.21 -4.84 30.11
N ALA A 427 -8.82 -3.57 30.16
CA ALA A 427 -9.36 -2.53 29.28
C ALA A 427 -8.87 -2.73 27.84
N GLY A 428 -7.56 -2.89 27.64
CA GLY A 428 -6.99 -3.18 26.32
C GLY A 428 -7.50 -4.49 25.74
N ARG A 429 -7.62 -5.54 26.58
CA ARG A 429 -8.20 -6.82 26.16
C ARG A 429 -9.65 -6.69 25.71
N ALA A 430 -10.48 -5.95 26.44
CA ALA A 430 -11.88 -5.74 26.08
C ALA A 430 -12.04 -4.94 24.78
N ALA A 431 -11.28 -3.87 24.61
CA ALA A 431 -11.24 -3.09 23.37
C ALA A 431 -10.84 -3.97 22.17
N SER A 432 -9.82 -4.81 22.35
CA SER A 432 -9.37 -5.78 21.36
C SER A 432 -10.42 -6.84 21.05
N TYR A 433 -11.12 -7.37 22.07
CA TYR A 433 -12.22 -8.32 21.92
C TYR A 433 -13.34 -7.74 21.05
N VAL A 434 -13.82 -6.53 21.36
CA VAL A 434 -14.83 -5.83 20.56
C VAL A 434 -14.35 -5.64 19.13
N ALA A 435 -13.13 -5.13 18.96
CA ALA A 435 -12.62 -4.84 17.63
C ALA A 435 -12.53 -6.11 16.76
N ARG A 436 -12.15 -7.25 17.34
CA ARG A 436 -12.02 -8.54 16.62
C ARG A 436 -13.38 -9.15 16.29
N LYS A 437 -14.39 -8.94 17.13
CA LYS A 437 -15.68 -9.66 17.06
C LYS A 437 -16.87 -8.82 16.61
N ARG A 438 -16.73 -7.50 16.49
CA ARG A 438 -17.80 -6.62 15.98
C ARG A 438 -18.10 -6.85 14.49
N HIS A 439 -17.08 -7.24 13.72
CA HIS A 439 -17.18 -7.42 12.27
C HIS A 439 -17.17 -8.90 11.92
N VAL A 440 -18.17 -9.32 11.13
CA VAL A 440 -18.50 -10.72 10.90
C VAL A 440 -18.21 -11.10 9.46
N ASP A 441 -17.61 -12.27 9.27
CA ASP A 441 -17.73 -13.01 8.01
C ASP A 441 -18.70 -14.17 8.27
N LEU A 442 -19.91 -14.03 7.74
CA LEU A 442 -21.01 -14.99 7.91
C LEU A 442 -20.71 -16.35 7.27
N ALA A 443 -19.70 -16.44 6.41
CA ALA A 443 -19.33 -17.65 5.70
C ALA A 443 -18.14 -18.40 6.33
N SER A 444 -17.26 -17.74 7.12
CA SER A 444 -16.06 -18.45 7.61
C SER A 444 -15.40 -18.01 8.94
N HIS A 445 -15.65 -16.82 9.51
CA HIS A 445 -14.86 -16.35 10.67
C HIS A 445 -15.62 -16.23 12.00
N GLY A 446 -16.96 -16.19 12.00
CA GLY A 446 -17.77 -16.14 13.21
C GLY A 446 -18.63 -14.89 13.36
N SER A 447 -19.72 -15.01 14.13
CA SER A 447 -20.69 -13.94 14.40
C SER A 447 -20.87 -13.77 15.91
N TRP A 448 -20.82 -12.54 16.43
CA TRP A 448 -21.01 -12.28 17.86
C TRP A 448 -22.02 -11.17 18.09
N TRP A 449 -22.79 -11.32 19.16
CA TRP A 449 -23.81 -10.39 19.59
C TRP A 449 -23.67 -10.09 21.07
N VAL A 450 -24.01 -8.86 21.44
CA VAL A 450 -24.35 -8.54 22.82
C VAL A 450 -25.72 -9.12 23.14
N ILE A 451 -25.81 -9.78 24.29
CA ILE A 451 -27.05 -10.21 24.89
C ILE A 451 -27.69 -9.00 25.58
N CYS A 452 -28.88 -8.61 25.14
CA CYS A 452 -29.67 -7.52 25.71
C CYS A 452 -31.06 -8.01 26.16
N PRO A 453 -31.65 -7.44 27.22
CA PRO A 453 -33.05 -7.67 27.55
C PRO A 453 -33.96 -7.27 26.39
N ALA A 454 -35.13 -7.89 26.28
CA ALA A 454 -36.10 -7.54 25.25
C ALA A 454 -36.42 -6.02 25.27
N GLY A 455 -36.34 -5.37 24.11
CA GLY A 455 -36.61 -3.94 23.96
C GLY A 455 -35.55 -2.99 24.56
N SER A 456 -34.42 -3.50 25.06
CA SER A 456 -33.29 -2.69 25.55
C SER A 456 -32.02 -2.99 24.76
N ASP A 457 -31.07 -2.04 24.75
CA ASP A 457 -29.71 -2.22 24.21
C ASP A 457 -28.66 -2.44 25.33
N ASP A 458 -29.11 -2.58 26.59
CA ASP A 458 -28.26 -2.76 27.76
C ASP A 458 -27.38 -4.02 27.63
N PHE A 459 -26.11 -3.88 27.99
CA PHE A 459 -25.16 -4.97 27.93
C PHE A 459 -25.37 -5.96 29.07
N HIS A 460 -25.58 -7.25 28.76
CA HIS A 460 -25.67 -8.31 29.77
C HIS A 460 -24.71 -9.48 29.54
N GLY A 461 -23.99 -9.49 28.41
CA GLY A 461 -23.05 -10.53 28.05
C GLY A 461 -22.85 -10.62 26.54
N VAL A 462 -22.14 -11.64 26.09
CA VAL A 462 -21.89 -11.91 24.68
C VAL A 462 -22.23 -13.35 24.35
N ILE A 463 -22.84 -13.57 23.20
CA ILE A 463 -23.02 -14.88 22.56
C ILE A 463 -22.47 -14.81 21.13
N GLY A 464 -21.96 -15.91 20.61
CA GLY A 464 -21.60 -15.96 19.20
C GLY A 464 -21.47 -17.36 18.64
N LEU A 465 -21.43 -17.40 17.31
CA LEU A 465 -21.11 -18.55 16.47
C LEU A 465 -19.65 -18.42 16.00
N GLN A 466 -18.87 -19.48 16.09
CA GLN A 466 -17.46 -19.49 15.69
C GLN A 466 -17.07 -20.86 15.11
N ASN A 467 -15.84 -20.99 14.61
CA ASN A 467 -15.29 -22.26 14.11
C ASN A 467 -16.20 -22.95 13.07
N PHE A 468 -16.65 -22.16 12.08
CA PHE A 468 -17.53 -22.66 11.02
C PHE A 468 -16.82 -23.73 10.18
N THR A 469 -17.45 -24.89 10.03
CA THR A 469 -16.93 -26.01 9.23
C THR A 469 -18.08 -26.70 8.50
N GLU A 470 -18.12 -26.63 7.16
CA GLU A 470 -19.07 -27.38 6.30
C GLU A 470 -20.53 -27.42 6.80
N GLY A 471 -21.09 -26.29 7.24
CA GLY A 471 -22.47 -26.21 7.77
C GLY A 471 -22.61 -26.58 9.25
N ASN A 472 -21.51 -26.62 10.00
CA ASN A 472 -21.46 -26.70 11.45
C ASN A 472 -20.88 -25.40 12.03
N ALA A 473 -21.26 -25.04 13.26
CA ALA A 473 -20.60 -23.98 14.02
C ALA A 473 -20.59 -24.26 15.52
N GLU A 474 -19.62 -23.68 16.20
CA GLU A 474 -19.51 -23.69 17.66
C GLU A 474 -20.24 -22.49 18.27
N VAL A 475 -20.96 -22.68 19.37
CA VAL A 475 -21.56 -21.60 20.14
C VAL A 475 -20.73 -21.31 21.39
N GLY A 476 -20.32 -20.05 21.56
CA GLY A 476 -19.67 -19.57 22.77
C GLY A 476 -20.49 -18.46 23.42
N TYR A 477 -20.56 -18.43 24.75
CA TYR A 477 -21.27 -17.37 25.47
C TYR A 477 -20.70 -17.10 26.87
N TRP A 478 -21.00 -15.91 27.38
CA TRP A 478 -20.76 -15.54 28.77
C TRP A 478 -21.70 -14.39 29.18
N LEU A 479 -21.96 -14.27 30.48
CA LEU A 479 -22.84 -13.24 31.04
C LEU A 479 -22.11 -12.41 32.11
N ALA A 480 -22.43 -11.12 32.12
CA ALA A 480 -22.14 -10.22 33.24
C ALA A 480 -22.81 -10.72 34.53
N THR A 481 -22.20 -10.44 35.67
CA THR A 481 -22.61 -10.98 36.98
C THR A 481 -24.07 -10.66 37.30
N GLU A 482 -24.48 -9.41 37.06
CA GLU A 482 -25.82 -8.86 37.28
C GLU A 482 -26.90 -9.46 36.37
N ALA A 483 -26.50 -10.09 35.27
CA ALA A 483 -27.39 -10.70 34.28
C ALA A 483 -27.76 -12.16 34.60
N ARG A 484 -27.04 -12.80 35.53
CA ARG A 484 -27.20 -14.23 35.85
C ARG A 484 -28.54 -14.50 36.53
N GLY A 485 -29.03 -15.74 36.41
CA GLY A 485 -30.28 -16.19 37.04
C GLY A 485 -31.56 -15.70 36.38
N ARG A 486 -31.49 -14.90 35.31
CA ARG A 486 -32.66 -14.31 34.61
C ARG A 486 -33.11 -15.10 33.38
N GLY A 487 -32.52 -16.27 33.12
CA GLY A 487 -32.83 -17.08 31.93
C GLY A 487 -32.27 -16.56 30.60
N LEU A 488 -31.50 -15.46 30.61
CA LEU A 488 -30.99 -14.80 29.39
C LEU A 488 -30.10 -15.72 28.52
N THR A 489 -29.22 -16.53 29.10
CA THR A 489 -28.38 -17.46 28.32
C THR A 489 -29.22 -18.45 27.51
N ARG A 490 -30.26 -19.02 28.10
CA ARG A 490 -31.16 -19.95 27.41
C ARG A 490 -31.88 -19.25 26.28
N ALA A 491 -32.46 -18.07 26.54
CA ALA A 491 -33.14 -17.29 25.51
C ALA A 491 -32.18 -16.90 24.36
N ALA A 492 -30.93 -16.57 24.67
CA ALA A 492 -29.90 -16.26 23.68
C ALA A 492 -29.55 -17.50 22.84
N LEU A 493 -29.35 -18.65 23.48
CA LEU A 493 -29.09 -19.91 22.80
C LEU A 493 -30.24 -20.33 21.89
N ASP A 494 -31.49 -20.26 22.36
CA ASP A 494 -32.66 -20.56 21.55
C ASP A 494 -32.75 -19.64 20.33
N THR A 495 -32.44 -18.34 20.51
CA THR A 495 -32.43 -17.34 19.44
C THR A 495 -31.36 -17.63 18.39
N VAL A 496 -30.11 -17.85 18.82
CA VAL A 496 -28.99 -18.17 17.92
C VAL A 496 -29.21 -19.51 17.22
N ARG A 497 -29.75 -20.52 17.91
CA ARG A 497 -30.12 -21.82 17.32
C ARG A 497 -31.13 -21.65 16.18
N ASN A 498 -32.21 -20.89 16.43
CA ASN A 498 -33.24 -20.68 15.42
C ASN A 498 -32.64 -19.94 14.20
N TYR A 499 -31.89 -18.86 14.43
CA TYR A 499 -31.22 -18.12 13.36
C TYR A 499 -30.23 -18.98 12.56
N ALA A 500 -29.44 -19.81 13.26
CA ALA A 500 -28.46 -20.71 12.65
C ALA A 500 -29.11 -21.72 11.70
N PHE A 501 -30.26 -22.30 12.07
CA PHE A 501 -30.93 -23.33 11.27
C PHE A 501 -31.92 -22.79 10.24
N MET A 502 -32.35 -21.52 10.37
CA MET A 502 -33.18 -20.87 9.37
C MET A 502 -32.47 -20.86 8.00
N SER A 503 -33.23 -21.08 6.93
CA SER A 503 -32.69 -21.09 5.56
C SER A 503 -32.09 -19.73 5.18
N PRO A 504 -31.03 -19.69 4.37
CA PRO A 504 -30.52 -18.45 3.78
C PRO A 504 -31.60 -17.66 3.02
N ALA A 505 -32.56 -18.35 2.39
CA ALA A 505 -33.69 -17.70 1.69
C ALA A 505 -34.61 -16.90 2.64
N THR A 506 -34.62 -17.23 3.93
CA THR A 506 -35.38 -16.55 4.99
C THR A 506 -34.49 -15.68 5.87
N GLY A 507 -33.23 -15.45 5.47
CA GLY A 507 -32.26 -14.62 6.19
C GLY A 507 -31.51 -15.31 7.33
N GLY A 508 -31.57 -16.64 7.44
CA GLY A 508 -30.76 -17.42 8.40
C GLY A 508 -29.47 -17.97 7.80
N LEU A 509 -28.75 -18.82 8.53
CA LEU A 509 -27.45 -19.37 8.10
C LEU A 509 -27.51 -20.75 7.42
N GLY A 510 -28.63 -21.47 7.53
CA GLY A 510 -28.78 -22.81 6.94
C GLY A 510 -27.83 -23.87 7.51
N LEU A 511 -27.34 -23.69 8.73
CA LEU A 511 -26.47 -24.66 9.40
C LEU A 511 -27.24 -25.95 9.70
N ARG A 512 -26.51 -27.07 9.70
CA ARG A 512 -27.05 -28.40 10.00
C ARG A 512 -26.83 -28.80 11.46
N ARG A 513 -25.82 -28.20 12.12
CA ARG A 513 -25.41 -28.55 13.47
C ARG A 513 -24.79 -27.36 14.19
N LEU A 514 -25.16 -27.21 15.45
CA LEU A 514 -24.45 -26.39 16.41
C LEU A 514 -23.81 -27.29 17.46
N HIS A 515 -22.62 -26.93 17.93
CA HIS A 515 -22.01 -27.58 19.08
C HIS A 515 -21.48 -26.57 20.08
N LEU A 516 -21.30 -26.97 21.32
CA LEU A 516 -20.64 -26.14 22.34
C LEU A 516 -19.97 -27.04 23.38
N GLY A 517 -18.86 -26.56 23.92
CA GLY A 517 -18.16 -27.18 25.04
C GLY A 517 -18.55 -26.49 26.34
N VAL A 518 -18.78 -27.27 27.40
CA VAL A 518 -19.00 -26.75 28.75
C VAL A 518 -18.05 -27.46 29.71
N ALA A 519 -17.22 -26.70 30.41
CA ALA A 519 -16.36 -27.21 31.47
C ALA A 519 -17.18 -28.02 32.49
N ASP A 520 -16.67 -29.19 32.87
CA ASP A 520 -17.30 -29.98 33.94
C ASP A 520 -17.31 -29.18 35.25
N GLY A 521 -18.40 -29.28 36.00
CA GLY A 521 -18.71 -28.43 37.16
C GLY A 521 -19.40 -27.10 36.85
N ASN A 522 -19.41 -26.62 35.60
CA ASN A 522 -20.16 -25.42 35.21
C ASN A 522 -21.66 -25.71 35.03
N HIS A 523 -22.32 -26.13 36.10
CA HIS A 523 -23.72 -26.56 36.10
C HIS A 523 -24.71 -25.50 35.55
N PRO A 524 -24.56 -24.18 35.79
CA PRO A 524 -25.42 -23.19 35.15
C PRO A 524 -25.36 -23.23 33.62
N SER A 525 -24.17 -23.38 33.05
CA SER A 525 -23.95 -23.47 31.61
C SER A 525 -24.50 -24.79 31.04
N GLN A 526 -24.28 -25.91 31.74
CA GLN A 526 -24.84 -27.22 31.39
C GLN A 526 -26.39 -27.18 31.33
N ARG A 527 -27.04 -26.56 32.33
CA ARG A 527 -28.51 -26.39 32.34
C ARG A 527 -29.00 -25.48 31.22
N ALA A 528 -28.24 -24.45 30.85
CA ALA A 528 -28.60 -23.56 29.75
C ALA A 528 -28.57 -24.29 28.41
N ALA A 529 -27.52 -25.08 28.15
CA ALA A 529 -27.39 -25.90 26.94
C ALA A 529 -28.55 -26.91 26.82
N LEU A 530 -28.79 -27.70 27.87
CA LEU A 530 -29.89 -28.68 27.91
C LEU A 530 -31.26 -28.00 27.74
N GLY A 531 -31.49 -26.87 28.42
CA GLY A 531 -32.73 -26.09 28.34
C GLY A 531 -32.98 -25.47 26.96
N ALA A 532 -31.93 -25.26 26.17
CA ALA A 532 -31.97 -24.80 24.79
C ALA A 532 -31.95 -25.97 23.77
N GLY A 533 -32.23 -27.20 24.22
CA GLY A 533 -32.40 -28.36 23.33
C GLY A 533 -31.09 -28.94 22.78
N PHE A 534 -29.94 -28.59 23.36
CA PHE A 534 -28.71 -29.32 23.08
C PHE A 534 -28.69 -30.65 23.85
N VAL A 535 -28.09 -31.67 23.25
CA VAL A 535 -27.86 -32.98 23.87
C VAL A 535 -26.36 -33.20 24.04
N GLN A 536 -25.95 -33.81 25.14
CA GLN A 536 -24.56 -34.17 25.33
C GLN A 536 -24.23 -35.39 24.45
N TYR A 537 -23.18 -35.30 23.64
CA TYR A 537 -22.75 -36.37 22.73
C TYR A 537 -21.37 -36.94 23.10
N GLY A 538 -20.62 -36.27 23.98
CA GLY A 538 -19.31 -36.75 24.40
C GLY A 538 -18.69 -35.95 25.52
N THR A 539 -17.48 -36.35 25.87
CA THR A 539 -16.60 -35.70 26.85
C THR A 539 -15.19 -35.70 26.29
N ALA A 540 -14.55 -34.54 26.20
CA ALA A 540 -13.13 -34.43 25.94
C ALA A 540 -12.39 -34.36 27.28
N HIS A 541 -11.68 -35.43 27.63
CA HIS A 541 -11.03 -35.55 28.93
C HIS A 541 -9.83 -34.62 29.05
N ALA A 542 -9.70 -33.95 30.20
CA ALA A 542 -8.62 -33.02 30.51
C ALA A 542 -8.37 -31.97 29.39
N ALA A 543 -9.44 -31.43 28.82
CA ALA A 543 -9.39 -30.58 27.64
C ALA A 543 -9.56 -29.08 27.95
N GLU A 544 -10.15 -28.72 29.10
CA GLU A 544 -10.45 -27.34 29.44
C GLU A 544 -9.56 -26.85 30.60
N VAL A 545 -8.81 -25.78 30.37
CA VAL A 545 -7.96 -25.15 31.40
C VAL A 545 -8.71 -23.99 32.03
N LEU A 546 -9.01 -24.09 33.32
CA LEU A 546 -9.70 -23.05 34.08
C LEU A 546 -8.74 -21.91 34.48
N GLY A 547 -9.30 -20.78 34.89
CA GLY A 547 -8.54 -19.58 35.25
C GLY A 547 -7.65 -19.71 36.49
N ASP A 548 -7.83 -20.76 37.29
CA ASP A 548 -6.92 -21.13 38.40
C ASP A 548 -5.81 -22.11 37.98
N GLY A 549 -5.75 -22.45 36.68
CA GLY A 549 -4.78 -23.38 36.11
C GLY A 549 -5.17 -24.85 36.25
N SER A 550 -6.29 -25.17 36.91
CA SER A 550 -6.80 -26.54 36.93
C SER A 550 -7.30 -26.96 35.56
N VAL A 551 -7.18 -28.26 35.26
CA VAL A 551 -7.64 -28.83 33.99
C VAL A 551 -8.81 -29.76 34.29
N VAL A 552 -9.94 -29.52 33.63
CA VAL A 552 -11.17 -30.31 33.79
C VAL A 552 -11.60 -30.92 32.45
N ASP A 553 -12.54 -31.84 32.53
CA ASP A 553 -13.18 -32.41 31.36
C ASP A 553 -14.06 -31.36 30.67
N LEU A 554 -14.07 -31.36 29.33
CA LEU A 554 -14.97 -30.54 28.53
C LEU A 554 -16.15 -31.40 28.07
N LEU A 555 -17.34 -31.12 28.61
CA LEU A 555 -18.57 -31.80 28.22
C LEU A 555 -19.04 -31.24 26.88
N LEU A 556 -19.23 -32.10 25.89
CA LEU A 556 -19.54 -31.70 24.52
C LEU A 556 -21.04 -31.85 24.24
N TYR A 557 -21.66 -30.75 23.86
CA TYR A 557 -23.07 -30.66 23.54
C TYR A 557 -23.27 -30.35 22.06
N GLU A 558 -24.33 -30.89 21.47
CA GLU A 558 -24.74 -30.59 20.11
C GLU A 558 -26.24 -30.39 19.97
N CYS A 559 -26.63 -29.64 18.95
CA CYS A 559 -28.00 -29.50 18.51
C CYS A 559 -28.03 -29.64 16.99
N LEU A 560 -28.94 -30.47 16.48
CA LEU A 560 -29.07 -30.75 15.06
C LEU A 560 -30.27 -29.97 14.50
N ALA A 561 -30.14 -29.50 13.26
CA ALA A 561 -31.25 -28.91 12.54
C ALA A 561 -32.39 -29.95 12.41
N PRO A 562 -33.66 -29.53 12.49
CA PRO A 562 -34.79 -30.42 12.24
C PRO A 562 -34.65 -31.06 10.85
N GLN A 563 -34.86 -32.38 10.74
CA GLN A 563 -34.90 -33.03 9.43
C GLN A 563 -36.05 -32.42 8.61
N ALA A 564 -35.77 -31.95 7.40
CA ALA A 564 -36.80 -31.53 6.46
C ALA A 564 -37.64 -32.77 6.11
N GLY A 565 -38.89 -32.77 6.55
CA GLY A 565 -39.87 -33.82 6.25
C GLY A 565 -40.36 -33.79 4.81
#